data_AF-E5Y9U6-F1
#
_entry.id   AF-E5Y9U6-F1
#
_cell.length_a   1.000
_cell.length_b   1.000
_cell.length_c   1.000
_cell.angle_alpha   90.00
_cell.angle_beta   90.00
_cell.angle_gamma   90.00
#
_symmetry.space_group_name_H-M   'P 1'
#
loop_
_entity.id
_entity.type
_entity.pdbx_description
1 polymer ?
#
loop_
_entity_poly.entity_id
_entity_poly.type
_entity_poly.pdbx_seq_one_letter_code
_entity_poly.pdbx_strand_id
1 'polypeptide(L)'
;MSDFSYQPSSGPLSGIDFERQTTQFFQQVSAAAGVASTAASAAQTTANEALERAQASNLVDVKTTTEAGGVITVKDVAIGGDLGDLASARGIFDTLTKGSVDCNTLTDQGVYAISLVETVNGPGFSAKLIVFNGKNSKITNQMALAIGAGTSGAVRVAYRARNSEEIWSTWSEGILSGRIGDGLTVNNGIISVPEYEGATASAAGTSGLVPPAAAGQATYVLCGDGEWRDIATLVAAAQA
;
A
#
# COMPACT_ATOMS: atom_id res chain seq x y z
N MET A 1 -48.87 -23.52 51.20
CA MET A 1 -49.70 -22.38 51.60
C MET A 1 -50.23 -22.68 52.99
N SER A 2 -49.54 -22.19 54.00
CA SER A 2 -49.95 -22.31 55.40
C SER A 2 -50.86 -21.12 55.69
N ASP A 3 -52.10 -21.39 56.10
CA ASP A 3 -53.08 -20.38 56.47
C ASP A 3 -52.54 -19.47 57.57
N PHE A 4 -52.37 -18.18 57.26
CA PHE A 4 -52.16 -17.13 58.25
C PHE A 4 -53.52 -16.79 58.86
N SER A 5 -53.91 -17.47 59.93
CA SER A 5 -55.06 -17.06 60.73
C SER A 5 -54.70 -15.83 61.59
N TYR A 6 -55.09 -14.64 61.13
CA TYR A 6 -55.05 -13.42 61.95
C TYR A 6 -56.16 -13.48 63.01
N GLN A 7 -55.81 -13.72 64.28
CA GLN A 7 -56.72 -13.47 65.40
C GLN A 7 -56.49 -12.04 65.92
N PRO A 8 -57.48 -11.13 65.87
CA PRO A 8 -57.35 -9.81 66.47
C PRO A 8 -57.44 -9.91 67.99
N SER A 9 -56.46 -9.30 68.67
CA SER A 9 -56.47 -9.09 70.13
C SER A 9 -57.67 -8.22 70.52
N SER A 10 -58.56 -8.73 71.37
CA SER A 10 -59.83 -8.10 71.76
C SER A 10 -59.76 -7.22 73.02
N GLY A 11 -58.61 -6.60 73.32
CA GLY A 11 -58.46 -5.62 74.40
C GLY A 11 -57.24 -4.70 74.19
N PRO A 12 -57.17 -3.52 74.84
CA PRO A 12 -56.01 -2.63 74.73
C PRO A 12 -54.75 -3.38 75.18
N LEU A 13 -53.71 -3.34 74.35
CA LEU A 13 -52.42 -3.98 74.65
C LEU A 13 -51.89 -3.46 76.00
N SER A 14 -51.39 -4.36 76.85
CA SER A 14 -50.66 -3.94 78.05
C SER A 14 -49.43 -3.11 77.62
N GLY A 15 -48.98 -2.15 78.44
CA GLY A 15 -47.84 -1.29 78.07
C GLY A 15 -46.59 -2.06 77.64
N ILE A 16 -46.35 -3.22 78.27
CA ILE A 16 -45.25 -4.14 77.95
C ILE A 16 -45.44 -4.83 76.59
N ASP A 17 -46.67 -5.22 76.24
CA ASP A 17 -46.96 -5.86 74.94
C ASP A 17 -46.84 -4.87 73.78
N PHE A 18 -47.24 -3.61 74.00
CA PHE A 18 -47.06 -2.53 73.02
C PHE A 18 -45.59 -2.22 72.76
N GLU A 19 -44.76 -2.13 73.81
CA GLU A 19 -43.30 -1.94 73.69
C GLU A 19 -42.61 -3.11 72.98
N ARG A 20 -43.03 -4.35 73.28
CA ARG A 20 -42.50 -5.54 72.60
C ARG A 20 -42.86 -5.55 71.11
N GLN A 21 -44.12 -5.26 70.77
CA GLN A 21 -44.56 -5.21 69.38
C GLN A 21 -43.89 -4.09 68.58
N THR A 22 -43.77 -2.89 69.17
CA THR A 22 -43.07 -1.76 68.51
C THR A 22 -41.60 -2.07 68.31
N THR A 23 -40.91 -2.66 69.29
CA THR A 23 -39.51 -3.10 69.15
C THR A 23 -39.35 -4.14 68.03
N GLN A 24 -40.23 -5.15 67.98
CA GLN A 24 -40.22 -6.16 66.91
C GLN A 24 -40.49 -5.55 65.54
N PHE A 25 -41.42 -4.60 65.44
CA PHE A 25 -41.69 -3.87 64.21
C PHE A 25 -40.46 -3.10 63.72
N PHE A 26 -39.80 -2.32 64.59
CA PHE A 26 -38.60 -1.58 64.21
C PHE A 26 -37.45 -2.51 63.80
N GLN A 27 -37.29 -3.66 64.45
CA GLN A 27 -36.30 -4.67 64.06
C GLN A 27 -36.60 -5.25 62.66
N GLN A 28 -37.86 -5.59 62.39
CA GLN A 28 -38.28 -6.11 61.07
C GLN A 28 -38.11 -5.07 59.97
N VAL A 29 -38.49 -3.82 60.22
CA VAL A 29 -38.31 -2.71 59.28
C VAL A 29 -36.82 -2.46 59.01
N SER A 30 -35.98 -2.50 60.05
CA SER A 30 -34.54 -2.34 59.91
C SER A 30 -33.90 -3.49 59.11
N ALA A 31 -34.34 -4.73 59.35
CA ALA A 31 -33.89 -5.90 58.60
C ALA A 31 -34.31 -5.82 57.12
N ALA A 32 -35.56 -5.46 56.86
CA ALA A 32 -36.08 -5.27 55.50
C ALA A 32 -35.32 -4.14 54.75
N ALA A 33 -35.02 -3.04 55.43
CA ALA A 33 -34.22 -1.96 54.88
C ALA A 33 -32.79 -2.41 54.54
N GLY A 34 -32.17 -3.22 55.39
CA GLY A 34 -30.85 -3.80 55.13
C GLY A 34 -30.81 -4.72 53.91
N VAL A 35 -31.83 -5.59 53.76
CA VAL A 35 -31.98 -6.46 52.58
C VAL A 35 -32.20 -5.63 51.31
N ALA A 36 -33.05 -4.61 51.37
CA ALA A 36 -33.30 -3.72 50.23
C ALA A 36 -32.04 -2.95 49.80
N SER A 37 -31.27 -2.43 50.76
CA SER A 37 -29.98 -1.77 50.50
C SER A 37 -28.95 -2.70 49.85
N THR A 38 -28.90 -3.96 50.31
CA THR A 38 -28.02 -4.98 49.74
C THR A 38 -28.40 -5.32 48.30
N ALA A 39 -29.70 -5.50 48.03
CA ALA A 39 -30.21 -5.77 46.68
C ALA A 39 -29.95 -4.61 45.72
N ALA A 40 -30.14 -3.36 46.16
CA ALA A 40 -29.84 -2.17 45.37
C ALA A 40 -28.35 -2.07 45.03
N SER A 41 -27.47 -2.36 45.99
CA SER A 41 -26.02 -2.36 45.77
C SER A 41 -25.60 -3.43 44.75
N ALA A 42 -26.15 -4.64 44.86
CA ALA A 42 -25.89 -5.72 43.91
C ALA A 42 -26.39 -5.39 42.49
N ALA A 43 -27.57 -4.77 42.37
CA ALA A 43 -28.10 -4.31 41.10
C ALA A 43 -27.23 -3.22 40.47
N GLN A 44 -26.73 -2.27 41.27
CA GLN A 44 -25.82 -1.23 40.79
C GLN A 44 -24.49 -1.82 40.30
N THR A 45 -23.90 -2.76 41.03
CA THR A 45 -22.69 -3.47 40.58
C THR A 45 -22.93 -4.18 39.25
N THR A 46 -24.05 -4.90 39.13
CA THR A 46 -24.41 -5.61 37.90
C THR A 46 -24.61 -4.64 36.72
N ALA A 47 -25.24 -3.50 36.95
CA ALA A 47 -25.44 -2.47 35.93
C ALA A 47 -24.11 -1.82 35.50
N ASN A 48 -23.20 -1.57 36.44
CA ASN A 48 -21.87 -1.06 36.15
C ASN A 48 -21.06 -2.07 35.33
N GLU A 49 -21.06 -3.35 35.71
CA GLU A 49 -20.40 -4.40 34.93
C GLU A 49 -20.99 -4.55 33.52
N ALA A 50 -22.31 -4.39 33.37
CA ALA A 50 -22.97 -4.43 32.06
C ALA A 50 -22.57 -3.23 31.18
N LEU A 51 -22.44 -2.04 31.77
CA LEU A 51 -21.97 -0.83 31.08
C LEU A 51 -20.50 -0.97 30.68
N GLU A 52 -19.66 -1.51 31.56
CA GLU A 52 -18.25 -1.82 31.26
C GLU A 52 -18.14 -2.83 30.13
N ARG A 53 -18.95 -3.90 30.11
CA ARG A 53 -18.99 -4.87 28.99
C ARG A 53 -19.53 -4.27 27.69
N ALA A 54 -20.43 -3.29 27.76
CA ALA A 54 -20.96 -2.59 26.58
C ALA A 54 -19.98 -1.54 26.03
N GLN A 55 -19.13 -0.97 26.88
CA GLN A 55 -18.05 -0.05 26.50
C GLN A 55 -16.76 -0.78 26.11
N ALA A 56 -16.55 -2.00 26.61
CA ALA A 56 -15.48 -2.89 26.16
C ALA A 56 -15.67 -3.13 24.66
N SER A 57 -14.80 -2.49 23.90
CA SER A 57 -14.96 -2.29 22.47
C SER A 57 -15.20 -3.59 21.70
N ASN A 58 -16.23 -3.61 20.84
CA ASN A 58 -16.45 -4.63 19.80
C ASN A 58 -15.38 -4.61 18.68
N LEU A 59 -14.20 -4.04 18.94
CA LEU A 59 -13.08 -4.05 18.01
C LEU A 59 -12.51 -5.46 17.98
N VAL A 60 -12.95 -6.23 16.98
CA VAL A 60 -12.54 -7.62 16.67
C VAL A 60 -11.06 -7.72 16.27
N ASP A 61 -10.33 -6.61 16.26
CA ASP A 61 -8.88 -6.56 16.10
C ASP A 61 -8.22 -6.60 17.50
N VAL A 62 -7.51 -7.69 17.75
CA VAL A 62 -6.76 -8.04 18.98
C VAL A 62 -5.74 -6.97 19.41
N LYS A 63 -5.56 -5.85 18.67
CA LYS A 63 -4.51 -4.86 18.94
C LYS A 63 -4.97 -3.41 19.06
N THR A 64 -6.27 -3.12 19.08
CA THR A 64 -6.69 -1.76 19.48
C THR A 64 -6.57 -1.61 21.00
N THR A 65 -5.41 -1.15 21.47
CA THR A 65 -5.20 -0.93 22.91
C THR A 65 -5.87 0.37 23.33
N THR A 66 -6.83 0.26 24.24
CA THR A 66 -7.31 1.38 25.03
C THR A 66 -6.22 1.77 26.04
N GLU A 67 -5.75 3.01 25.99
CA GLU A 67 -5.03 3.57 27.13
C GLU A 67 -6.03 3.86 28.27
N ALA A 68 -5.53 3.93 29.51
CA ALA A 68 -6.35 4.25 30.67
C ALA A 68 -7.12 5.56 30.43
N GLY A 69 -8.46 5.50 30.35
CA GLY A 69 -9.32 6.64 30.04
C GLY A 69 -10.20 6.49 28.80
N GLY A 70 -10.24 5.31 28.15
CA GLY A 70 -11.15 5.07 27.01
C GLY A 70 -10.68 5.67 25.69
N VAL A 71 -9.42 6.11 25.62
CA VAL A 71 -8.80 6.59 24.39
C VAL A 71 -8.35 5.38 23.55
N ILE A 72 -8.91 5.27 22.35
CA ILE A 72 -8.54 4.24 21.37
C ILE A 72 -7.23 4.67 20.69
N THR A 73 -6.17 3.88 20.86
CA THR A 73 -4.92 4.02 20.08
C THR A 73 -4.74 2.81 19.18
N VAL A 74 -4.75 3.01 17.86
CA VAL A 74 -4.48 1.96 16.88
C VAL A 74 -3.01 2.06 16.50
N LYS A 75 -2.20 1.08 16.88
CA LYS A 75 -0.77 1.04 16.56
C LYS A 75 -0.48 0.53 15.15
N ASP A 76 -1.31 -0.39 14.66
CA ASP A 76 -1.24 -1.00 13.34
C ASP A 76 -2.55 -1.76 13.05
N VAL A 77 -2.84 -2.07 11.79
CA VAL A 77 -4.08 -2.74 11.37
C VAL A 77 -3.78 -4.10 10.77
N ALA A 78 -4.42 -5.15 11.30
CA ALA A 78 -4.39 -6.49 10.71
C ALA A 78 -5.34 -6.57 9.50
N ILE A 79 -4.80 -6.86 8.31
CA ILE A 79 -5.59 -6.94 7.09
C ILE A 79 -6.45 -8.20 7.11
N GLY A 80 -7.77 -8.03 7.07
CA GLY A 80 -8.71 -9.14 7.20
C GLY A 80 -8.69 -9.83 8.57
N GLY A 81 -8.16 -9.17 9.61
CA GLY A 81 -8.06 -9.70 10.97
C GLY A 81 -6.91 -10.69 11.19
N ASP A 82 -6.01 -10.85 10.22
CA ASP A 82 -4.85 -11.75 10.33
C ASP A 82 -3.64 -11.03 10.94
N LEU A 83 -3.21 -11.46 12.13
CA LEU A 83 -2.05 -10.88 12.84
C LEU A 83 -0.71 -11.12 12.11
N GLY A 84 -0.65 -12.08 11.18
CA GLY A 84 0.50 -12.29 10.29
C GLY A 84 0.57 -11.32 9.11
N ASP A 85 -0.51 -10.58 8.83
CA ASP A 85 -0.66 -9.69 7.67
C ASP A 85 -1.00 -8.26 8.12
N LEU A 86 0.00 -7.58 8.67
CA LEU A 86 -0.14 -6.21 9.16
C LEU A 86 0.03 -5.19 8.03
N ALA A 87 -0.73 -4.10 8.08
CA ALA A 87 -0.67 -3.01 7.10
C ALA A 87 0.72 -2.39 7.02
N SER A 88 1.38 -2.18 8.17
CA SER A 88 2.77 -1.68 8.20
C SER A 88 3.77 -2.63 7.52
N ALA A 89 3.54 -3.94 7.59
CA ALA A 89 4.42 -4.96 7.02
C ALA A 89 4.32 -5.05 5.49
N ARG A 90 3.37 -4.37 4.84
CA ARG A 90 3.22 -4.34 3.38
C ARG A 90 4.08 -3.27 2.70
N GLY A 91 4.85 -2.50 3.46
CA GLY A 91 5.85 -1.59 2.90
C GLY A 91 5.32 -0.32 2.21
N ILE A 92 3.99 -0.15 2.11
CA ILE A 92 3.36 1.02 1.45
C ILE A 92 3.69 2.32 2.19
N PHE A 93 3.65 2.30 3.53
CA PHE A 93 3.88 3.47 4.37
C PHE A 93 5.33 3.59 4.85
N ASP A 94 6.04 2.47 4.98
CA ASP A 94 7.48 2.43 5.27
C ASP A 94 8.14 1.38 4.38
N THR A 95 8.96 1.80 3.42
CA THR A 95 9.51 0.87 2.44
C THR A 95 10.34 -0.22 3.11
N LEU A 96 10.05 -1.49 2.79
CA LEU A 96 10.83 -2.62 3.31
C LEU A 96 12.21 -2.66 2.66
N THR A 97 13.24 -2.32 3.42
CA THR A 97 14.62 -2.43 2.92
C THR A 97 15.05 -3.90 2.93
N LYS A 98 15.34 -4.45 1.75
CA LYS A 98 15.75 -5.85 1.60
C LYS A 98 17.24 -6.03 1.30
N GLY A 99 17.94 -4.98 0.84
CA GLY A 99 19.35 -5.09 0.45
C GLY A 99 19.52 -6.07 -0.72
N SER A 100 20.56 -6.92 -0.66
CA SER A 100 20.81 -8.02 -1.59
C SER A 100 19.69 -9.07 -1.48
N VAL A 101 18.96 -9.32 -2.56
CA VAL A 101 17.79 -10.22 -2.54
C VAL A 101 17.58 -10.92 -3.88
N ASP A 102 16.97 -12.10 -3.87
CA ASP A 102 16.38 -12.68 -5.09
C ASP A 102 14.99 -12.08 -5.30
N CYS A 103 14.82 -11.25 -6.34
CA CYS A 103 13.54 -10.61 -6.63
C CYS A 103 12.43 -11.61 -6.97
N ASN A 104 12.72 -12.88 -7.32
CA ASN A 104 11.69 -13.90 -7.52
C ASN A 104 10.99 -14.30 -6.21
N THR A 105 11.61 -14.05 -5.06
CA THR A 105 11.03 -14.33 -3.74
C THR A 105 10.07 -13.24 -3.26
N LEU A 106 10.09 -12.07 -3.90
CA LEU A 106 9.26 -10.92 -3.53
C LEU A 106 7.89 -11.01 -4.22
N THR A 107 7.05 -11.93 -3.77
CA THR A 107 5.71 -12.17 -4.33
C THR A 107 4.59 -11.53 -3.53
N ASP A 108 4.86 -11.15 -2.29
CA ASP A 108 3.87 -10.53 -1.44
C ASP A 108 3.63 -9.09 -1.86
N GLN A 109 2.38 -8.65 -1.73
CA GLN A 109 2.00 -7.30 -2.12
C GLN A 109 2.75 -6.28 -1.23
N GLY A 110 3.46 -5.36 -1.85
CA GLY A 110 4.13 -4.31 -1.11
C GLY A 110 5.15 -3.49 -1.87
N VAL A 111 5.86 -2.62 -1.14
CA VAL A 111 6.97 -1.81 -1.66
C VAL A 111 8.27 -2.19 -0.94
N TYR A 112 9.28 -2.58 -1.73
CA TYR A 112 10.57 -3.05 -1.26
C TYR A 112 11.70 -2.15 -1.80
N ALA A 113 12.70 -1.83 -1.00
CA ALA A 113 13.94 -1.22 -1.48
C ALA A 113 14.97 -2.31 -1.75
N ILE A 114 15.42 -2.41 -2.99
CA ILE A 114 16.39 -3.40 -3.44
C ILE A 114 17.69 -2.71 -3.90
N SER A 115 18.84 -3.33 -3.62
CA SER A 115 20.13 -2.89 -4.15
C SER A 115 20.43 -3.51 -5.51
N LEU A 116 21.25 -2.87 -6.33
CA LEU A 116 21.85 -3.50 -7.51
C LEU A 116 22.82 -4.61 -7.11
N VAL A 117 23.67 -4.32 -6.13
CA VAL A 117 24.74 -5.24 -5.69
C VAL A 117 24.10 -6.52 -5.15
N GLU A 118 24.58 -7.66 -5.66
CA GLU A 118 24.21 -9.04 -5.25
C GLU A 118 22.73 -9.42 -5.37
N THR A 119 21.85 -8.51 -5.79
CA THR A 119 20.47 -8.84 -6.14
C THR A 119 20.46 -9.67 -7.41
N VAL A 120 19.74 -10.79 -7.37
CA VAL A 120 19.54 -11.68 -8.52
C VAL A 120 18.09 -11.58 -8.98
N ASN A 121 17.86 -11.86 -10.27
CA ASN A 121 16.55 -11.74 -10.92
C ASN A 121 15.91 -10.34 -10.78
N GLY A 122 16.70 -9.31 -10.45
CA GLY A 122 16.25 -7.93 -10.35
C GLY A 122 16.32 -7.17 -11.67
N PRO A 123 15.88 -5.90 -11.70
CA PRO A 123 15.76 -5.09 -12.91
C PRO A 123 17.11 -4.58 -13.46
N GLY A 124 18.24 -4.95 -12.83
CA GLY A 124 19.57 -4.46 -13.21
C GLY A 124 19.92 -3.08 -12.68
N PHE A 125 19.19 -2.59 -11.66
CA PHE A 125 19.50 -1.35 -10.94
C PHE A 125 18.86 -1.33 -9.53
N SER A 126 19.41 -0.50 -8.63
CA SER A 126 18.80 -0.23 -7.32
C SER A 126 17.47 0.50 -7.51
N ALA A 127 16.41 0.04 -6.85
CA ALA A 127 15.07 0.54 -7.08
C ALA A 127 14.15 0.41 -5.87
N LYS A 128 13.04 1.14 -5.91
CA LYS A 128 11.82 0.78 -5.20
C LYS A 128 11.05 -0.21 -6.06
N LEU A 129 10.94 -1.45 -5.60
CA LEU A 129 10.19 -2.53 -6.23
C LEU A 129 8.79 -2.56 -5.64
N ILE A 130 7.79 -2.31 -6.48
CA ILE A 130 6.38 -2.40 -6.14
C ILE A 130 5.86 -3.74 -6.65
N VAL A 131 5.31 -4.54 -5.76
CA VAL A 131 4.72 -5.84 -6.08
C VAL A 131 3.21 -5.72 -6.00
N PHE A 132 2.55 -5.87 -7.15
CA PHE A 132 1.11 -5.92 -7.25
C PHE A 132 0.67 -7.38 -7.28
N ASN A 133 0.08 -7.82 -6.18
CA ASN A 133 -0.44 -9.17 -6.06
C ASN A 133 -1.73 -9.16 -5.23
N GLY A 134 -2.75 -9.88 -5.70
CA GLY A 134 -3.96 -10.11 -4.90
C GLY A 134 -3.75 -11.26 -3.92
N LYS A 135 -4.58 -11.34 -2.87
CA LYS A 135 -4.62 -12.53 -2.00
C LYS A 135 -4.93 -13.76 -2.86
N ASN A 136 -4.09 -14.80 -2.77
CA ASN A 136 -4.18 -16.03 -3.57
C ASN A 136 -4.05 -15.84 -5.10
N SER A 137 -3.55 -14.69 -5.56
CA SER A 137 -3.36 -14.48 -6.99
C SER A 137 -2.24 -15.38 -7.52
N LYS A 138 -2.54 -16.07 -8.63
CA LYS A 138 -1.58 -16.90 -9.36
C LYS A 138 -0.65 -16.07 -10.25
N ILE A 139 -0.89 -14.77 -10.34
CA ILE A 139 -0.09 -13.84 -11.14
C ILE A 139 0.56 -12.84 -10.19
N THR A 140 1.88 -12.68 -10.30
CA THR A 140 2.61 -11.65 -9.55
C THR A 140 3.12 -10.61 -10.53
N ASN A 141 2.87 -9.34 -10.27
CA ASN A 141 3.40 -8.25 -11.09
C ASN A 141 4.42 -7.46 -10.28
N GLN A 142 5.54 -7.12 -10.89
CA GLN A 142 6.58 -6.31 -10.27
C GLN A 142 6.89 -5.09 -11.13
N MET A 143 6.95 -3.93 -10.49
CA MET A 143 7.34 -2.67 -11.10
C MET A 143 8.50 -2.06 -10.31
N ALA A 144 9.63 -1.80 -10.96
CA ALA A 144 10.78 -1.15 -10.37
C ALA A 144 10.78 0.34 -10.77
N LEU A 145 10.88 1.23 -9.77
CA LEU A 145 11.00 2.67 -9.95
C LEU A 145 12.31 3.15 -9.32
N ALA A 146 13.09 3.93 -10.07
CA ALA A 146 14.32 4.53 -9.57
C ALA A 146 14.56 5.92 -10.14
N ILE A 147 15.25 6.77 -9.39
CA ILE A 147 15.86 8.02 -9.86
C ILE A 147 17.35 7.97 -9.54
N GLY A 148 18.20 8.45 -10.45
CA GLY A 148 19.64 8.47 -10.22
C GLY A 148 20.28 7.08 -10.12
N ALA A 149 19.65 6.05 -10.68
CA ALA A 149 20.23 4.73 -10.87
C ALA A 149 21.29 4.77 -11.99
N GLY A 150 22.40 5.49 -11.74
CA GLY A 150 23.49 5.77 -12.68
C GLY A 150 23.95 7.24 -12.65
N THR A 151 24.60 7.69 -13.73
CA THR A 151 25.21 9.04 -13.86
C THR A 151 24.27 10.15 -14.35
N SER A 152 23.10 9.78 -14.87
CA SER A 152 22.08 10.73 -15.31
C SER A 152 20.92 10.60 -14.34
N GLY A 153 20.53 11.68 -13.65
CA GLY A 153 19.39 11.73 -12.72
C GLY A 153 18.02 11.41 -13.33
N ALA A 154 17.99 10.73 -14.47
CA ALA A 154 16.83 10.23 -15.15
C ALA A 154 16.09 9.19 -14.31
N VAL A 155 14.78 9.19 -14.47
CA VAL A 155 13.90 8.17 -13.92
C VAL A 155 14.07 6.89 -14.75
N ARG A 156 14.06 5.74 -14.07
CA ARG A 156 14.02 4.42 -14.69
C ARG A 156 12.79 3.68 -14.19
N VAL A 157 12.09 3.04 -15.12
CA VAL A 157 10.92 2.21 -14.83
C VAL A 157 11.13 0.86 -15.52
N ALA A 158 10.99 -0.23 -14.80
CA ALA A 158 10.98 -1.56 -15.39
C ALA A 158 9.82 -2.39 -14.85
N TYR A 159 9.30 -3.29 -15.68
CA TYR A 159 8.17 -4.14 -15.34
C TYR A 159 8.47 -5.60 -15.67
N ARG A 160 7.93 -6.51 -14.88
CA ARG A 160 7.82 -7.93 -15.22
C ARG A 160 6.63 -8.57 -14.54
N ALA A 161 6.27 -9.77 -14.99
CA ALA A 161 5.23 -10.57 -14.37
C ALA A 161 5.65 -12.04 -14.23
N ARG A 162 5.05 -12.72 -13.25
CA ARG A 162 5.05 -14.19 -13.10
C ARG A 162 3.67 -14.69 -13.47
N ASN A 163 3.59 -15.67 -14.37
CA ASN A 163 2.31 -16.28 -14.76
C ASN A 163 1.85 -17.34 -13.74
N SER A 164 0.69 -17.95 -14.00
CA SER A 164 0.10 -19.01 -13.15
C SER A 164 0.85 -20.34 -13.13
N GLU A 165 1.80 -20.53 -14.05
CA GLU A 165 2.71 -21.68 -14.11
C GLU A 165 4.04 -21.38 -13.41
N GLU A 166 4.08 -20.29 -12.66
CA GLU A 166 5.24 -19.85 -11.88
C GLU A 166 6.43 -19.34 -12.70
N ILE A 167 6.23 -19.11 -14.00
CA ILE A 167 7.27 -18.67 -14.93
C ILE A 167 7.33 -17.14 -14.95
N TRP A 168 8.53 -16.60 -14.72
CA TRP A 168 8.80 -15.17 -14.80
C TRP A 168 9.07 -14.73 -16.24
N SER A 169 8.48 -13.61 -16.65
CA SER A 169 8.92 -12.88 -17.82
C SER A 169 10.30 -12.29 -17.59
N THR A 170 10.99 -11.97 -18.69
CA THR A 170 12.12 -11.06 -18.63
C THR A 170 11.68 -9.69 -18.10
N TRP A 171 12.64 -8.93 -17.58
CA TRP A 171 12.42 -7.53 -17.25
C TRP A 171 12.31 -6.71 -18.53
N SER A 172 11.25 -5.90 -18.60
CA SER A 172 11.03 -4.92 -19.66
C SER A 172 11.24 -3.52 -19.10
N GLU A 173 12.27 -2.82 -19.55
CA GLU A 173 12.51 -1.43 -19.16
C GLU A 173 11.71 -0.48 -20.07
N GLY A 174 11.00 0.47 -19.46
CA GLY A 174 10.30 1.53 -20.17
C GLY A 174 11.25 2.62 -20.65
N ILE A 175 11.08 3.06 -21.89
CA ILE A 175 11.80 4.21 -22.44
C ILE A 175 11.04 5.48 -22.06
N LEU A 176 11.56 6.22 -21.09
CA LEU A 176 11.01 7.53 -20.71
C LEU A 176 11.59 8.62 -21.62
N SER A 177 10.80 9.65 -21.95
CA SER A 177 11.22 10.71 -22.88
C SER A 177 12.51 11.42 -22.47
N GLY A 178 12.80 11.55 -21.17
CA GLY A 178 14.07 12.08 -20.66
C GLY A 178 15.30 11.21 -20.93
N ARG A 179 15.14 10.03 -21.54
CA ARG A 179 16.19 9.11 -21.98
C ARG A 179 16.32 9.04 -23.50
N ILE A 180 15.50 9.79 -24.23
CA ILE A 180 15.52 9.86 -25.69
C ILE A 180 16.45 11.01 -26.09
N GLY A 181 17.42 10.72 -26.98
CA GLY A 181 18.31 11.74 -27.54
C GLY A 181 17.59 12.67 -28.53
N ASP A 182 18.27 13.73 -28.94
CA ASP A 182 17.75 14.75 -29.86
C ASP A 182 17.46 14.26 -31.29
N GLY A 183 18.08 13.14 -31.71
CA GLY A 183 17.87 12.54 -33.04
C GLY A 183 16.50 11.90 -33.28
N LEU A 184 15.63 11.81 -32.26
CA LEU A 184 14.27 11.29 -32.37
C LEU A 184 13.26 12.41 -32.10
N THR A 185 12.23 12.49 -32.94
CA THR A 185 11.13 13.45 -32.79
C THR A 185 9.87 12.74 -32.31
N VAL A 186 9.02 13.47 -31.58
CA VAL A 186 7.69 12.99 -31.18
C VAL A 186 6.66 13.80 -31.95
N ASN A 187 6.01 13.16 -32.94
CA ASN A 187 4.92 13.75 -33.71
C ASN A 187 3.63 12.98 -33.44
N ASN A 188 2.60 13.64 -32.90
CA ASN A 188 1.33 13.01 -32.51
C ASN A 188 1.48 11.75 -31.62
N GLY A 189 2.47 11.74 -30.73
CA GLY A 189 2.71 10.62 -29.82
C GLY A 189 3.43 9.42 -30.45
N ILE A 190 3.86 9.52 -31.70
CA ILE A 190 4.71 8.52 -32.36
C ILE A 190 6.15 8.98 -32.26
N ILE A 191 7.02 8.10 -31.75
CA ILE A 191 8.47 8.29 -31.83
C ILE A 191 8.90 7.99 -33.27
N SER A 192 9.45 8.98 -33.95
CA SER A 192 9.94 8.87 -35.31
C SER A 192 11.32 9.50 -35.45
N VAL A 193 11.95 9.26 -36.60
CA VAL A 193 13.06 10.10 -37.06
C VAL A 193 12.49 11.22 -37.93
N PRO A 194 13.13 12.40 -38.00
CA PRO A 194 12.76 13.39 -39.01
C PRO A 194 12.81 12.78 -40.42
N GLU A 195 11.83 13.12 -41.25
CA GLU A 195 11.81 12.69 -42.66
C GLU A 195 12.96 13.34 -43.42
N TYR A 196 13.72 12.53 -44.15
CA TYR A 196 14.78 13.01 -45.04
C TYR A 196 14.19 13.35 -46.40
N GLU A 197 14.33 14.61 -46.79
CA GLU A 197 14.13 15.11 -48.14
C GLU A 197 15.49 15.42 -48.75
N GLY A 198 15.74 14.91 -49.96
CA GLY A 198 17.00 15.18 -50.67
C GLY A 198 17.14 16.65 -51.07
N ALA A 199 18.40 17.10 -51.20
CA ALA A 199 18.67 18.43 -51.73
C ALA A 199 18.20 18.56 -53.18
N THR A 200 17.76 19.77 -53.54
CA THR A 200 17.49 20.16 -54.93
C THR A 200 18.61 21.07 -55.43
N ALA A 201 18.52 21.54 -56.68
CA ALA A 201 19.47 22.50 -57.23
C ALA A 201 19.51 23.83 -56.44
N SER A 202 18.40 24.22 -55.81
CA SER A 202 18.23 25.53 -55.17
C SER A 202 17.90 25.47 -53.68
N ALA A 203 17.67 24.29 -53.11
CA ALA A 203 17.36 24.11 -51.69
C ALA A 203 18.18 22.95 -51.10
N ALA A 204 18.66 23.13 -49.86
CA ALA A 204 19.25 22.04 -49.09
C ALA A 204 18.18 20.99 -48.75
N GLY A 205 18.61 19.76 -48.48
CA GLY A 205 17.74 18.72 -47.95
C GLY A 205 17.37 18.97 -46.48
N THR A 206 16.55 18.09 -45.92
CA THR A 206 16.22 18.12 -44.49
C THR A 206 17.15 17.19 -43.70
N SER A 207 17.42 17.56 -42.44
CA SER A 207 18.21 16.71 -41.54
C SER A 207 17.35 15.56 -41.03
N GLY A 208 17.76 14.33 -41.30
CA GLY A 208 17.17 13.09 -40.77
C GLY A 208 18.06 12.43 -39.73
N LEU A 209 18.29 11.11 -39.84
CA LEU A 209 19.34 10.40 -39.09
C LEU A 209 20.78 10.78 -39.52
N VAL A 210 20.92 11.50 -40.62
CA VAL A 210 22.18 11.93 -41.21
C VAL A 210 22.17 13.43 -41.46
N PRO A 211 23.35 14.08 -41.53
CA PRO A 211 23.44 15.50 -41.89
C PRO A 211 22.80 15.79 -43.26
N PRO A 212 22.12 16.94 -43.43
CA PRO A 212 21.46 17.27 -44.69
C PRO A 212 22.48 17.54 -45.81
N ALA A 213 22.16 17.11 -47.02
CA ALA A 213 22.88 17.55 -48.22
C ALA A 213 22.60 19.04 -48.47
N ALA A 214 23.60 19.81 -48.88
CA ALA A 214 23.47 21.22 -49.22
C ALA A 214 22.79 21.42 -50.59
N ALA A 215 22.28 22.63 -50.84
CA ALA A 215 21.72 22.98 -52.16
C ALA A 215 22.73 22.72 -53.28
N GLY A 216 22.27 22.14 -54.39
CA GLY A 216 23.12 21.72 -55.51
C GLY A 216 23.73 20.32 -55.36
N GLN A 217 23.59 19.67 -54.20
CA GLN A 217 24.14 18.33 -53.96
C GLN A 217 23.15 17.19 -54.26
N ALA A 218 22.21 17.41 -55.19
CA ALA A 218 21.18 16.41 -55.53
C ALA A 218 21.77 15.08 -56.08
N THR A 219 22.99 15.10 -56.60
CA THR A 219 23.72 13.93 -57.13
C THR A 219 24.82 13.42 -56.20
N TYR A 220 24.85 13.88 -54.95
CA TYR A 220 25.90 13.50 -54.00
C TYR A 220 25.45 12.29 -53.18
N VAL A 221 26.44 11.54 -52.69
CA VAL A 221 26.25 10.43 -51.75
C VAL A 221 26.99 10.71 -50.45
N LEU A 222 26.39 10.33 -49.32
CA LEU A 222 27.04 10.41 -48.01
C LEU A 222 28.00 9.24 -47.85
N CYS A 223 29.29 9.54 -47.70
CA CYS A 223 30.33 8.55 -47.52
C CYS A 223 30.47 8.15 -46.05
N GLY A 224 31.16 7.03 -45.78
CA GLY A 224 31.35 6.51 -44.41
C GLY A 224 32.21 7.39 -43.50
N ASP A 225 32.90 8.39 -44.07
CA ASP A 225 33.60 9.45 -43.35
C ASP A 225 32.68 10.60 -42.92
N GLY A 226 31.39 10.56 -43.28
CA GLY A 226 30.39 11.59 -42.95
C GLY A 226 30.32 12.75 -43.95
N GLU A 227 31.08 12.70 -45.04
CA GLU A 227 31.13 13.77 -46.05
C GLU A 227 30.26 13.45 -47.27
N TRP A 228 29.61 14.47 -47.83
CA TRP A 228 28.87 14.35 -49.08
C TRP A 228 29.81 14.50 -50.28
N ARG A 229 29.82 13.53 -51.19
CA ARG A 229 30.67 13.55 -52.40
C ARG A 229 29.86 13.31 -53.67
N ASP A 230 30.22 14.01 -54.73
CA ASP A 230 29.56 13.86 -56.04
C ASP A 230 29.75 12.45 -56.60
N ILE A 231 28.64 11.82 -56.99
CA ILE A 231 28.64 10.43 -57.47
C ILE A 231 29.48 10.27 -58.74
N ALA A 232 29.49 11.27 -59.63
CA ALA A 232 30.25 11.18 -60.88
C ALA A 232 31.76 11.14 -60.61
N THR A 233 32.23 11.92 -59.62
CA THR A 233 33.63 11.91 -59.19
C THR A 233 34.05 10.54 -58.64
N LEU A 234 33.18 9.89 -57.85
CA LEU A 234 33.46 8.57 -57.29
C LEU A 234 33.48 7.47 -58.37
N VAL A 235 32.54 7.52 -59.31
CA VAL A 235 32.48 6.55 -60.43
C VAL A 235 33.71 6.68 -61.33
N ALA A 236 34.15 7.91 -61.63
CA ALA A 236 35.35 8.13 -62.43
C ALA A 236 36.61 7.55 -61.74
N ALA A 237 36.73 7.72 -60.42
CA ALA A 237 37.85 7.17 -59.65
C ALA A 237 37.86 5.63 -59.60
N ALA A 238 36.68 4.99 -59.62
CA ALA A 238 36.56 3.53 -59.59
C ALA A 238 36.85 2.84 -60.93
N GLN A 239 36.85 3.59 -62.03
CA GLN A 239 37.11 3.08 -63.39
C GLN A 239 38.56 3.25 -63.84
N ALA A 240 39.38 3.93 -63.04
CA ALA A 240 40.81 4.16 -63.28
C ALA A 240 41.67 3.06 -62.63
#